data_AF-A0A087CRT4-F1
#
_entry.id   AF-A0A087CRT4-F1
#
_cell.length_a   1.000
_cell.length_b   1.000
_cell.length_c   1.000
_cell.angle_alpha   90.00
_cell.angle_beta   90.00
_cell.angle_gamma   90.00
#
_symmetry.space_group_name_H-M   'P 1'
#
loop_
_entity.id
_entity.type
_entity.pdbx_description
1 polymer ?
#
loop_
_entity_poly.entity_id
_entity_poly.type
_entity_poly.pdbx_seq_one_letter_code
_entity_poly.pdbx_strand_id
1 'polypeptide(L)' 'MANTTDPILHVEIVQGVSKAGKPYECLEVLLGEDSVGRLFPTPLEMRSIKAALQDESDMTF' A
#
# COMPACT_ATOMS: atom_id res chain seq x y z
N MET A 1 -7.30 21.97 -23.27
CA MET A 1 -7.32 20.59 -22.73
C MET A 1 -6.66 20.66 -21.38
N ALA A 2 -7.42 20.60 -20.28
CA ALA A 2 -6.83 20.57 -18.96
C ALA A 2 -6.15 19.20 -18.81
N ASN A 3 -4.82 19.17 -18.68
CA ASN A 3 -4.15 18.03 -18.08
C ASN A 3 -4.59 18.04 -16.62
N THR A 4 -5.67 17.32 -16.30
CA THR A 4 -6.01 17.02 -14.92
C THR A 4 -4.93 16.09 -14.39
N THR A 5 -3.85 16.69 -13.89
CA THR A 5 -2.87 16.02 -13.03
C THR A 5 -3.52 15.85 -11.65
N ASP A 6 -4.71 15.25 -11.63
CA ASP A 6 -5.38 14.95 -10.39
C ASP A 6 -4.49 13.95 -9.65
N PRO A 7 -4.06 14.28 -8.42
CA PRO A 7 -3.10 13.44 -7.74
C PRO A 7 -3.72 12.06 -7.50
N ILE A 8 -3.05 11.04 -8.06
CA ILE A 8 -3.50 9.66 -7.98
C ILE A 8 -3.18 9.15 -6.58
N LEU A 9 -4.20 8.59 -5.92
CA LEU A 9 -4.02 7.82 -4.70
C LEU A 9 -3.33 6.50 -5.05
N HIS A 10 -2.20 6.25 -4.41
CA HIS A 10 -1.53 4.96 -4.47
C HIS A 10 -1.27 4.44 -3.07
N VAL A 11 -0.91 3.15 -3.00
CA VAL A 11 -0.74 2.44 -1.75
C VAL A 11 0.53 1.61 -1.81
N GLU A 12 1.32 1.68 -0.75
CA GLU A 12 2.51 0.86 -0.55
C GLU A 12 2.37 -0.02 0.68
N ILE A 13 2.92 -1.24 0.62
CA ILE A 13 3.03 -2.11 1.79
C ILE A 13 4.27 -1.69 2.56
N VAL A 14 4.09 -1.27 3.81
CA VAL A 14 5.17 -0.86 4.70
C VAL A 14 5.26 -1.76 5.92
N GLN A 15 6.49 -2.01 6.35
CA GLN A 15 6.80 -2.77 7.57
C GLN A 15 7.40 -1.85 8.62
N GLY A 16 7.01 -2.04 9.87
CA GLY A 16 7.46 -1.20 10.97
C GLY A 16 7.46 -1.92 12.31
N VAL A 17 7.93 -1.22 13.34
CA VAL A 17 7.91 -1.69 14.73
C VAL A 17 7.05 -0.72 15.54
N SER A 18 6.03 -1.25 16.21
CA SER A 18 5.13 -0.45 17.04
C SER A 18 5.84 0.10 18.28
N LYS A 19 5.23 1.07 18.96
CA LYS A 19 5.74 1.57 20.27
C LYS A 19 5.88 0.47 21.32
N ALA A 20 5.15 -0.64 21.19
CA ALA A 20 5.24 -1.81 22.05
C ALA A 20 6.34 -2.81 21.64
N GLY A 21 7.17 -2.47 20.64
CA GLY A 21 8.24 -3.33 20.13
C GLY A 21 7.75 -4.47 19.22
N LYS A 22 6.46 -4.52 18.88
CA LYS A 22 5.91 -5.57 18.00
C LYS A 22 6.06 -5.17 16.54
N PRO A 23 6.60 -6.05 15.67
CA PRO A 23 6.59 -5.81 14.24
C PRO A 23 5.16 -5.80 13.72
N TYR A 24 4.89 -4.95 12.74
CA TYR A 24 3.62 -4.90 12.04
C TYR A 24 3.84 -4.60 10.57
N GLU A 25 2.81 -4.89 9.80
CA GLU A 25 2.72 -4.55 8.40
C GLU A 25 1.40 -3.82 8.18
N CYS A 26 1.44 -2.77 7.36
CA CYS A 26 0.26 -1.98 7.03
C CYS A 26 0.38 -1.43 5.61
N LEU A 27 -0.69 -0.79 5.16
CA LEU A 27 -0.74 -0.10 3.88
C LEU A 27 -0.56 1.39 4.14
N GLU A 28 0.46 2.01 3.56
CA GLU A 28 0.63 3.46 3.55
C GLU A 28 -0.06 4.03 2.31
N VAL A 29 -0.97 4.98 2.50
CA VAL A 29 -1.73 5.62 1.43
C VAL A 29 -1.04 6.95 1.10
N LEU A 30 -0.73 7.13 -0.18
CA LEU A 30 0.05 8.24 -0.70
C LEU A 30 -0.80 9.02 -1.73
N LEU A 31 -0.75 10.34 -1.65
CA LEU A 31 -1.36 11.26 -2.62
C LEU A 31 -0.23 12.00 -3.36
N GLY A 32 0.19 11.47 -4.51
CA GLY A 32 1.53 11.81 -5.01
C GLY A 32 2.58 11.35 -4.00
N GLU A 33 3.59 12.16 -3.67
CA GLU A 33 4.67 11.75 -2.75
C GLU A 33 4.29 11.89 -1.25
N ASP A 34 3.12 12.47 -0.95
CA ASP A 34 2.70 12.78 0.41
C ASP A 34 1.93 11.63 1.06
N SER A 35 2.40 11.18 2.24
CA SER A 35 1.67 10.20 3.07
C SER A 35 0.44 10.86 3.70
N VAL A 36 -0.74 10.34 3.36
CA VAL A 36 -2.03 10.84 3.83
C VAL A 36 -2.69 9.93 4.87
N GLY A 37 -2.16 8.72 5.08
CA GLY A 37 -2.67 7.84 6.11
C GLY A 37 -2.17 6.40 6.03
N ARG A 38 -2.59 5.59 7.00
CA ARG A 38 -2.28 4.17 7.07
C ARG A 38 -3.52 3.34 7.32
N LEU A 39 -3.65 2.24 6.59
CA LEU A 39 -4.68 1.23 6.81
C LEU A 39 -4.02 0.00 7.42
N PHE A 40 -4.70 -0.62 8.39
CA PHE A 40 -4.25 -1.83 9.07
C PHE A 40 -5.25 -2.96 8.82
N PRO A 41 -5.20 -3.60 7.63
CA PRO A 41 -6.08 -4.71 7.34
C PRO A 41 -5.80 -5.90 8.27
N THR A 42 -6.78 -6.77 8.37
CA THR A 42 -6.63 -8.06 9.05
C THR A 42 -5.59 -8.93 8.34
N PRO A 43 -5.03 -9.95 9.03
CA PRO A 43 -4.08 -10.86 8.41
C PRO A 43 -4.63 -11.61 7.18
N LEU A 44 -5.94 -11.83 7.08
CA LEU A 44 -6.55 -12.45 5.91
C LEU A 44 -6.57 -11.49 4.72
N GLU A 45 -7.00 -10.25 4.95
CA GLU A 45 -7.02 -9.20 3.92
C GLU A 45 -5.62 -8.90 3.40
N MET A 46 -4.62 -8.79 4.29
CA MET A 46 -3.23 -8.57 3.89
C MET A 46 -2.69 -9.67 2.98
N ARG A 47 -3.07 -10.94 3.21
CA ARG A 47 -2.67 -12.05 2.32
C ARG A 47 -3.30 -11.91 0.94
N SER A 48 -4.59 -11.60 0.87
CA SER A 48 -5.30 -11.42 -0.40
C SER A 48 -4.73 -10.25 -1.20
N ILE A 49 -4.42 -9.14 -0.55
CA ILE A 49 -3.82 -7.96 -1.18
C ILE A 49 -2.44 -8.29 -1.75
N LYS A 50 -1.57 -8.94 -0.97
CA LYS A 50 -0.25 -9.37 -1.44
C LYS A 50 -0.32 -10.32 -2.63
N ALA A 51 -1.24 -11.28 -2.59
CA ALA A 51 -1.43 -12.22 -3.69
C ALA A 51 -1.83 -11.48 -4.98
N ALA A 52 -2.77 -10.55 -4.89
CA ALA A 52 -3.19 -9.74 -6.04
C ALA A 52 -2.05 -8.88 -6.60
N LEU A 53 -1.18 -8.32 -5.75
CA LEU A 53 -0.03 -7.54 -6.18
C LEU A 53 1.09 -8.40 -6.79
N GLN A 54 1.25 -9.65 -6.34
CA GLN A 54 2.23 -10.58 -6.90
C GLN A 54 1.83 -11.09 -8.28
N ASP A 55 0.52 -11.23 -8.55
CA ASP A 55 -0.01 -11.71 -9.83
C ASP A 55 0.32 -10.77 -11.01
N GLU A 56 0.48 -9.46 -10.75
CA GLU A 56 0.88 -8.50 -11.78
C GLU A 56 2.38 -8.55 -12.13
N SER A 57 3.23 -9.10 -11.25
CA SER A 57 4.67 -9.25 -11.50
C SER A 57 5.03 -10.43 -12.42
N ASP A 58 4.12 -11.39 -12.64
CA ASP A 58 4.32 -12.53 -13.55
C ASP A 58 3.83 -12.26 -14.99
N MET A 59 3.34 -11.06 -15.30
CA MET A 59 2.90 -10.64 -16.64
C MET A 59 3.94 -9.85 -17.46
N THR A 60 5.23 -9.98 -17.15
CA THR A 60 6.29 -9.52 -18.06
C THR A 60 6.67 -10.62 -19.05
N PHE A 61 6.17 -10.51 -20.29
CA PHE A 61 6.61 -11.30 -21.45
C PHE A 61 7.94 -10.79 -22.03
#